data_AF-A0A2G9ZQI0-F1
#
_entry.id   AF-A0A2G9ZQI0-F1
#
_cell.length_a   1.000
_cell.length_b   1.000
_cell.length_c   1.000
_cell.angle_alpha   90.00
_cell.angle_beta   90.00
_cell.angle_gamma   90.00
#
_symmetry.space_group_name_H-M   'P 1'
#
loop_
_entity.id
_entity.type
_entity.pdbx_description
1 polymer ?
#
loop_
_entity_poly.entity_id
_entity_poly.type
_entity_poly.pdbx_seq_one_letter_code
_entity_poly.pdbx_strand_id
1 'polypeptide(L)'
;MANVQYLLRDRHEINDESGLNDDFSVRSMAQALDMITTVTNALRYFLIVMAAISLIVGGIGIMNIMLISVNERTREIGLRKALGANNNNIISQFLLEAVALTLIGGIIGVIFGVFLAWLIYLVVNSLGYNYSLVVTFSSILLALSVSTFIGLIFGIYPARQASRLEPVEALSYE
;
A
#
# COMPACT_ATOMS: atom_id res chain seq x y z
N MET A 1 36.83 1.82 15.70
CA MET A 1 36.96 0.36 15.95
C MET A 1 38.37 -0.13 15.65
N ALA A 2 39.00 0.30 14.55
CA ALA A 2 40.40 -0.01 14.21
C ALA A 2 41.39 0.23 15.37
N ASN A 3 41.31 1.37 16.08
CA ASN A 3 42.20 1.65 17.22
C ASN A 3 42.00 0.73 18.43
N VAL A 4 40.77 0.28 18.70
CA VAL A 4 40.48 -0.61 19.85
C VAL A 4 40.94 -2.03 19.53
N GLN A 5 40.71 -2.48 18.29
CA GLN A 5 41.18 -3.78 17.82
C GLN A 5 42.71 -3.83 17.74
N TYR A 6 43.35 -2.73 17.30
CA TYR A 6 44.80 -2.58 17.29
C TYR A 6 45.42 -2.66 18.70
N LEU A 7 44.85 -1.94 19.67
CA LEU A 7 45.32 -1.98 21.07
C LEU A 7 45.13 -3.34 21.74
N LEU A 8 44.07 -4.09 21.38
CA LEU A 8 43.83 -5.44 21.90
C LEU A 8 44.78 -6.46 21.26
N ARG A 9 45.07 -6.35 19.95
CA ARG A 9 46.08 -7.19 19.29
C ARG A 9 47.47 -6.99 19.86
N ASP A 10 47.87 -5.74 20.06
CA ASP A 10 49.15 -5.37 20.66
C ASP A 10 49.30 -5.94 22.08
N ARG A 11 48.24 -5.87 22.90
CA ARG A 11 48.23 -6.43 24.25
C ARG A 11 48.21 -7.97 24.30
N HIS A 12 47.63 -8.63 23.31
CA HIS A 12 47.58 -10.10 23.21
C HIS A 12 48.79 -10.68 22.45
N GLU A 13 49.76 -9.87 22.05
CA GLU A 13 50.95 -10.26 21.26
C GLU A 13 50.60 -10.96 19.93
N ILE A 14 49.42 -10.66 19.37
CA ILE A 14 48.94 -11.23 18.11
C ILE A 14 49.48 -10.36 16.97
N ASN A 15 50.65 -10.74 16.46
CA ASN A 15 51.37 -10.04 15.38
C ASN A 15 50.89 -10.41 13.96
N ASP A 16 49.77 -11.11 13.84
CA ASP A 16 49.26 -11.61 12.56
C ASP A 16 48.33 -10.58 11.89
N GLU A 17 48.78 -9.96 10.80
CA GLU A 17 48.01 -8.97 10.04
C GLU A 17 46.75 -9.57 9.38
N SER A 18 46.71 -10.90 9.23
CA SER A 18 45.62 -11.62 8.56
C SER A 18 44.33 -11.68 9.38
N GLY A 19 44.39 -11.44 10.70
CA GLY A 19 43.22 -11.50 11.60
C GLY A 19 42.65 -12.89 11.85
N LEU A 20 43.33 -13.95 11.37
CA LEU A 20 42.90 -15.37 11.53
C LEU A 20 43.14 -15.92 12.94
N ASN A 21 44.04 -15.31 13.72
CA ASN A 21 44.43 -15.70 15.08
C ASN A 21 43.87 -14.76 16.17
N ASP A 22 42.90 -13.90 15.84
CA ASP A 22 42.24 -13.03 16.82
C ASP A 22 41.42 -13.88 17.82
N ASP A 23 41.83 -13.91 19.09
CA ASP A 23 41.13 -14.59 20.19
C ASP A 23 39.99 -13.75 20.81
N PHE A 24 39.76 -12.55 20.28
CA PHE A 24 38.82 -11.57 20.81
C PHE A 24 37.87 -11.04 19.72
N SER A 25 36.63 -10.74 20.10
CA SER A 25 35.66 -10.09 19.21
C SER A 25 35.22 -8.75 19.77
N VAL A 26 35.53 -7.66 19.07
CA VAL A 26 35.04 -6.32 19.42
C VAL A 26 33.69 -6.10 18.74
N ARG A 27 32.60 -6.29 19.48
CA ARG A 27 31.25 -5.97 19.03
C ARG A 27 30.85 -4.63 19.62
N SER A 28 30.59 -3.64 18.77
CA SER A 28 29.96 -2.39 19.24
C SER A 28 28.45 -2.57 19.33
N MET A 29 27.81 -1.95 20.33
CA MET A 29 26.34 -1.89 20.39
C MET A 29 25.75 -1.24 19.13
N ALA A 30 26.47 -0.31 18.49
CA ALA A 30 26.08 0.29 17.21
C ALA A 30 25.95 -0.76 16.09
N GLN A 31 26.89 -1.71 16.00
CA GLN A 31 26.84 -2.78 15.00
C GLN A 31 25.66 -3.74 15.21
N ALA A 32 25.29 -4.02 16.46
CA ALA A 32 24.12 -4.82 16.78
C ALA A 32 22.82 -4.10 16.41
N LEU A 33 22.74 -2.79 16.68
CA LEU A 33 21.60 -1.96 16.27
C LEU A 33 21.47 -1.84 14.75
N ASP A 34 22.58 -1.66 14.04
CA ASP A 34 22.60 -1.64 12.56
C ASP A 34 22.10 -2.95 11.96
N MET A 35 22.46 -4.09 12.56
CA MET A 35 21.96 -5.39 12.12
C MET A 35 20.44 -5.52 12.31
N ILE A 36 19.92 -5.12 13.49
CA ILE A 36 18.47 -5.15 13.77
C ILE A 36 17.72 -4.23 12.80
N THR A 37 18.19 -2.99 12.63
CA THR A 37 17.53 -2.02 11.73
C THR A 37 17.56 -2.49 10.28
N THR A 38 18.65 -3.12 9.83
CA THR A 38 18.74 -3.71 8.48
C THR A 38 17.68 -4.80 8.28
N VAL A 39 17.55 -5.73 9.24
CA VAL A 39 16.54 -6.80 9.18
C VAL A 39 15.12 -6.23 9.22
N THR A 40 14.84 -5.30 10.12
CA THR A 40 13.53 -4.65 10.22
C THR A 40 13.18 -3.87 8.95
N ASN A 41 14.14 -3.18 8.34
CA ASN A 41 13.93 -2.47 7.08
C ASN A 41 13.68 -3.43 5.92
N ALA A 42 14.41 -4.54 5.84
CA ALA A 42 14.16 -5.58 4.84
C ALA A 42 12.72 -6.13 4.94
N LEU A 43 12.27 -6.47 6.16
CA LEU A 43 10.90 -6.91 6.40
C LEU A 43 9.87 -5.82 6.06
N ARG A 44 10.15 -4.57 6.40
CA ARG A 44 9.29 -3.43 6.06
C ARG A 44 9.11 -3.29 4.55
N TYR A 45 10.19 -3.29 3.78
CA TYR A 45 10.10 -3.17 2.32
C TYR A 45 9.40 -4.37 1.69
N PHE A 46 9.66 -5.58 2.20
CA PHE A 46 8.95 -6.78 1.77
C PHE A 46 7.42 -6.64 1.95
N LEU A 47 6.97 -6.17 3.12
CA LEU A 47 5.54 -5.94 3.38
C LEU A 47 4.95 -4.85 2.47
N ILE A 48 5.71 -3.79 2.19
CA ILE A 48 5.27 -2.72 1.26
C ILE A 48 5.06 -3.28 -0.15
N VAL A 49 5.97 -4.12 -0.64
CA VAL A 49 5.83 -4.75 -1.96
C VAL A 49 4.61 -5.67 -2.00
N MET A 50 4.42 -6.50 -0.97
CA MET A 50 3.24 -7.36 -0.87
C MET A 50 1.94 -6.54 -0.88
N ALA A 51 1.89 -5.46 -0.10
CA ALA A 51 0.74 -4.56 -0.08
C ALA A 51 0.50 -3.91 -1.47
N ALA A 52 1.57 -3.49 -2.16
CA ALA A 52 1.46 -2.91 -3.50
C ALA A 52 0.88 -3.92 -4.52
N ILE A 53 1.30 -5.19 -4.46
CA ILE A 53 0.74 -6.24 -5.32
C ILE A 53 -0.74 -6.44 -5.02
N SER A 54 -1.13 -6.54 -3.75
CA SER A 54 -2.54 -6.67 -3.36
C SER A 54 -3.38 -5.48 -3.83
N LEU A 55 -2.82 -4.27 -3.79
CA LEU A 55 -3.46 -3.05 -4.28
C LEU A 55 -3.68 -3.09 -5.80
N ILE A 56 -2.72 -3.59 -6.57
CA ILE A 56 -2.88 -3.77 -8.02
C ILE A 56 -4.00 -4.77 -8.33
N VAL A 57 -4.02 -5.92 -7.66
CA VAL A 57 -5.06 -6.94 -7.86
C VAL A 57 -6.44 -6.40 -7.47
N GLY A 58 -6.54 -5.68 -6.35
CA GLY A 58 -7.77 -5.00 -5.95
C GLY A 58 -8.20 -3.92 -6.95
N GLY A 59 -7.25 -3.15 -7.47
CA GLY A 59 -7.46 -2.14 -8.51
C GLY A 59 -8.03 -2.72 -9.80
N ILE A 60 -7.51 -3.87 -10.25
CA ILE A 60 -8.06 -4.60 -11.40
C ILE A 60 -9.51 -5.02 -11.14
N GLY A 61 -9.82 -5.47 -9.91
CA GLY A 61 -11.18 -5.79 -9.50
C GLY A 61 -12.13 -4.59 -9.61
N ILE A 62 -11.71 -3.42 -9.10
CA ILE A 62 -12.48 -2.17 -9.21
C ILE A 62 -12.70 -1.81 -10.69
N MET A 63 -11.64 -1.87 -11.50
CA MET A 63 -11.75 -1.59 -12.94
C MET A 63 -12.78 -2.51 -13.61
N ASN A 64 -12.78 -3.80 -13.29
CA ASN A 64 -13.70 -4.76 -13.89
C ASN A 64 -15.16 -4.50 -13.48
N ILE A 65 -15.41 -4.24 -12.19
CA ILE A 65 -16.76 -3.89 -11.71
C ILE A 65 -17.26 -2.62 -12.40
N MET A 66 -16.39 -1.62 -12.56
CA MET A 66 -16.74 -0.38 -13.26
C MET A 66 -17.03 -0.64 -14.75
N LEU A 67 -16.27 -1.51 -15.42
CA LEU A 67 -16.56 -1.89 -16.81
C LEU A 67 -17.92 -2.60 -16.94
N ILE A 68 -18.25 -3.50 -16.02
CA ILE A 68 -19.56 -4.15 -15.98
C ILE A 68 -20.68 -3.12 -15.79
N SER A 69 -20.51 -2.19 -14.83
CA SER A 69 -21.48 -1.11 -14.57
C SER A 69 -21.71 -0.21 -15.80
N VAL A 70 -20.65 0.08 -16.57
CA VAL A 70 -20.78 0.85 -17.83
C VAL A 70 -21.62 0.10 -18.85
N ASN A 71 -21.41 -1.21 -18.99
CA ASN A 71 -22.19 -2.03 -19.92
C ASN A 71 -23.67 -2.12 -19.50
N GLU A 72 -23.95 -2.34 -18.21
CA GLU A 72 -25.32 -2.38 -17.67
C GLU A 72 -26.06 -1.04 -17.85
N ARG A 73 -25.32 0.08 -17.75
CA ARG A 73 -25.88 1.43 -17.83
C ARG A 73 -25.72 2.08 -19.22
N THR A 74 -25.39 1.31 -20.26
CA THR A 74 -25.12 1.82 -21.61
C THR A 74 -26.23 2.71 -22.15
N ARG A 75 -27.49 2.28 -22.03
CA ARG A 75 -28.67 3.02 -22.50
C ARG A 75 -28.89 4.34 -21.74
N GLU A 76 -28.66 4.36 -20.43
CA GLU A 76 -28.73 5.59 -19.63
C GLU A 76 -27.67 6.60 -20.07
N ILE A 77 -26.44 6.13 -20.32
CA ILE A 77 -25.33 6.97 -20.78
C ILE A 77 -25.64 7.54 -22.17
N GLY A 78 -26.17 6.70 -23.07
CA GLY A 78 -26.62 7.08 -24.41
C GLY A 78 -27.68 8.17 -24.37
N LEU A 79 -28.71 8.01 -23.53
CA LEU A 79 -29.76 9.01 -23.32
C LEU A 79 -29.19 10.34 -22.82
N ARG A 80 -28.29 10.31 -21.82
CA ARG A 80 -27.64 11.53 -21.30
C ARG A 80 -26.85 12.27 -22.38
N LYS A 81 -26.12 11.55 -23.23
CA LYS A 81 -25.37 12.16 -24.34
C LYS A 81 -26.28 12.68 -25.45
N ALA A 82 -27.38 11.99 -25.76
CA ALA A 82 -28.38 12.48 -26.72
C ALA A 82 -29.01 13.81 -26.27
N LEU A 83 -29.13 14.01 -24.95
CA LEU A 83 -29.58 15.27 -24.34
C LEU A 83 -28.47 16.33 -24.21
N GLY A 84 -27.28 16.09 -24.76
CA GLY A 84 -26.17 17.05 -24.80
C GLY A 84 -25.16 16.94 -23.66
N ALA A 85 -25.13 15.85 -22.89
CA ALA A 85 -24.09 15.65 -21.88
C ALA A 85 -22.71 15.53 -22.53
N ASN A 86 -21.78 16.38 -22.09
CA ASN A 86 -20.40 16.38 -22.59
C ASN A 86 -19.64 15.14 -22.08
N ASN A 87 -18.65 14.67 -22.84
CA ASN A 87 -17.83 13.50 -22.46
C ASN A 87 -17.18 13.67 -21.08
N ASN A 88 -16.75 14.90 -20.75
CA ASN A 88 -16.15 15.22 -19.45
C ASN A 88 -17.12 15.05 -18.28
N ASN A 89 -18.42 15.27 -18.49
CA ASN A 89 -19.43 15.09 -17.44
C ASN A 89 -19.58 13.60 -17.11
N ILE A 90 -19.59 12.75 -18.14
CA ILE A 90 -19.64 11.30 -18.00
C ILE A 90 -18.37 10.78 -17.33
N ILE A 91 -17.18 11.24 -17.75
CA ILE A 91 -15.91 10.86 -17.12
C ILE A 91 -15.92 11.22 -15.64
N SER A 92 -16.29 12.46 -15.30
CA SER A 92 -16.29 12.95 -13.92
C SER A 92 -17.27 12.18 -13.04
N GLN A 93 -18.44 11.80 -13.57
CA GLN A 93 -19.42 10.98 -12.86
C GLN A 93 -18.83 9.61 -12.49
N PHE A 94 -18.29 8.89 -13.47
CA PHE A 94 -17.73 7.56 -13.22
C PHE A 94 -16.47 7.59 -12.35
N LEU A 95 -15.63 8.63 -12.48
CA LEU A 95 -14.50 8.82 -11.58
C LEU A 95 -14.93 9.08 -10.14
N LEU A 96 -15.97 9.89 -9.94
CA LEU A 96 -16.51 10.15 -8.60
C LEU A 96 -17.12 8.88 -8.00
N GLU A 97 -17.79 8.05 -8.80
CA GLU A 97 -18.30 6.74 -8.39
C GLU A 97 -17.16 5.79 -7.98
N ALA A 98 -16.08 5.72 -8.76
CA ALA A 98 -14.89 4.94 -8.42
C ALA A 98 -14.19 5.44 -7.13
N VAL A 99 -14.06 6.77 -6.98
CA VAL A 99 -13.48 7.38 -5.78
C VAL A 99 -14.36 7.12 -4.55
N ALA A 100 -15.69 7.23 -4.68
CA ALA A 100 -16.60 6.95 -3.59
C ALA A 100 -16.51 5.48 -3.14
N LEU A 101 -16.50 4.54 -4.09
CA LEU A 101 -16.34 3.10 -3.81
C LEU A 101 -15.01 2.81 -3.10
N THR A 102 -13.91 3.37 -3.57
CA THR A 102 -12.58 3.17 -2.97
C THR A 102 -12.40 3.90 -1.64
N LEU A 103 -13.03 5.05 -1.43
CA LEU A 103 -13.05 5.73 -0.13
C LEU A 103 -13.84 4.92 0.90
N ILE A 104 -15.02 4.41 0.55
CA ILE A 104 -15.82 3.56 1.44
C ILE A 104 -15.04 2.29 1.78
N GLY A 105 -14.47 1.62 0.76
CA GLY A 105 -13.61 0.45 0.97
C GLY A 105 -12.38 0.77 1.83
N GLY A 106 -11.77 1.94 1.62
CA GLY A 106 -10.62 2.42 2.40
C GLY A 106 -10.96 2.68 3.86
N ILE A 107 -12.10 3.31 4.14
CA ILE A 107 -12.60 3.55 5.51
C ILE A 107 -12.86 2.20 6.21
N ILE A 108 -13.56 1.28 5.54
CA ILE A 108 -13.83 -0.06 6.07
C ILE A 108 -12.51 -0.80 6.33
N GLY A 109 -11.56 -0.72 5.40
CA GLY A 109 -10.24 -1.34 5.52
C GLY A 109 -9.44 -0.77 6.70
N VAL A 110 -9.47 0.55 6.93
CA VAL A 110 -8.81 1.18 8.08
C VAL A 110 -9.46 0.72 9.39
N ILE A 111 -10.80 0.71 9.47
CA ILE A 111 -11.51 0.24 10.66
C ILE A 111 -11.14 -1.21 10.97
N PHE A 112 -11.17 -2.07 9.95
CA PHE A 112 -10.82 -3.48 10.09
C PHE A 112 -9.35 -3.68 10.48
N GLY A 113 -8.44 -2.90 9.88
CA GLY A 113 -7.01 -2.95 10.20
C GLY A 113 -6.71 -2.50 11.63
N VAL A 114 -7.35 -1.43 12.11
CA VAL A 114 -7.23 -0.98 13.50
C VAL A 114 -7.81 -2.01 14.46
N PHE A 115 -8.95 -2.61 14.12
CA PHE A 115 -9.56 -3.68 14.91
C PHE A 115 -8.64 -4.91 15.02
N LEU A 116 -8.02 -5.32 13.91
CA LEU A 116 -7.07 -6.43 13.90
C LEU A 116 -5.82 -6.10 14.72
N ALA A 117 -5.28 -4.88 14.59
CA ALA A 117 -4.15 -4.42 15.40
C ALA A 117 -4.48 -4.42 16.90
N TRP A 118 -5.70 -4.08 17.28
CA TRP A 118 -6.19 -4.14 18.65
C TRP A 118 -6.29 -5.57 19.18
N LEU A 119 -6.78 -6.52 18.37
CA LEU A 119 -6.79 -7.94 18.75
C LEU A 119 -5.37 -8.49 18.95
N ILE A 120 -4.43 -8.14 18.06
CA ILE A 120 -3.03 -8.55 18.20
C ILE A 120 -2.43 -7.97 19.48
N TYR A 121 -2.71 -6.69 19.78
CA TYR A 121 -2.28 -6.04 21.02
C TYR A 121 -2.75 -6.79 22.26
N LEU A 122 -4.01 -7.25 22.30
CA LEU A 122 -4.54 -8.02 23.44
C LEU A 122 -3.83 -9.36 23.61
N VAL A 123 -3.62 -10.10 22.52
CA VAL A 123 -2.97 -11.42 22.54
C VAL A 123 -1.49 -11.32 22.93
N VAL A 124 -0.78 -10.33 22.41
CA VAL A 124 0.65 -10.17 22.70
C VAL A 124 0.89 -9.75 24.15
N ASN A 125 0.05 -8.86 24.70
CA ASN A 125 0.14 -8.48 26.11
C ASN A 125 -0.26 -9.62 27.05
N SER A 126 -1.22 -10.48 26.67
CA SER A 126 -1.56 -11.64 27.50
C SER A 126 -0.44 -12.68 27.57
N LEU A 127 0.42 -12.73 26.53
CA LEU A 127 1.64 -13.54 26.49
C LEU A 127 2.82 -12.92 27.26
N GLY A 128 2.63 -11.77 27.91
CA GLY A 128 3.66 -11.12 28.75
C GLY A 128 4.62 -10.20 28.01
N TYR A 129 4.37 -9.90 26.73
CA TYR A 129 5.16 -8.94 25.97
C TYR A 129 4.54 -7.54 26.08
N ASN A 130 5.30 -6.55 26.56
CA ASN A 130 4.86 -5.15 26.64
C ASN A 130 4.82 -4.49 25.26
N TYR A 131 3.76 -4.74 24.49
CA TYR A 131 3.59 -4.20 23.15
C TYR A 131 2.62 -3.00 23.17
N SER A 132 3.05 -1.87 22.61
CA SER A 132 2.21 -0.67 22.52
C SER A 132 1.52 -0.59 21.15
N LEU A 133 0.21 -0.36 21.16
CA LEU A 133 -0.55 -0.11 19.94
C LEU A 133 -0.36 1.36 19.53
N VAL A 134 0.39 1.58 18.46
CA VAL A 134 0.65 2.92 17.91
C VAL A 134 -0.04 3.04 16.55
N VAL A 135 -1.19 3.73 16.53
CA VAL A 135 -1.88 4.13 15.29
C VAL A 135 -1.82 5.65 15.18
N THR A 136 -1.02 6.13 14.24
CA THR A 136 -0.85 7.57 14.01
C THR A 136 -1.85 8.08 12.98
N PHE A 137 -2.34 9.30 13.18
CA PHE A 137 -3.26 9.97 12.24
C PHE A 137 -2.68 10.05 10.81
N SER A 138 -1.37 10.27 10.68
CA SER A 138 -0.68 10.29 9.39
C SER A 138 -0.80 8.97 8.61
N SER A 139 -0.81 7.83 9.29
CA SER A 139 -0.94 6.52 8.66
C SER A 139 -2.34 6.30 8.09
N ILE A 140 -3.37 6.78 8.79
CA ILE A 140 -4.76 6.73 8.33
C ILE A 140 -4.93 7.62 7.09
N LEU A 141 -4.41 8.84 7.14
CA LEU A 141 -4.48 9.78 6.02
C LEU A 141 -3.75 9.23 4.78
N LEU A 142 -2.58 8.60 4.99
CA LEU A 142 -1.83 7.95 3.92
C LEU A 142 -2.61 6.78 3.32
N ALA A 143 -3.23 5.93 4.14
CA ALA A 143 -4.03 4.80 3.68
C ALA A 143 -5.23 5.25 2.81
N LEU A 144 -5.98 6.26 3.27
CA LEU A 144 -7.10 6.81 2.51
C LEU A 144 -6.64 7.48 1.21
N SER A 145 -5.52 8.22 1.25
CA SER A 145 -4.95 8.86 0.07
C SER A 145 -4.52 7.84 -0.98
N VAL A 146 -3.88 6.73 -0.57
CA VAL A 146 -3.50 5.63 -1.46
C VAL A 146 -4.75 4.94 -2.04
N SER A 147 -5.79 4.72 -1.24
CA SER A 147 -7.05 4.13 -1.71
C SER A 147 -7.72 4.99 -2.78
N THR A 148 -7.85 6.30 -2.54
CA THR A 148 -8.40 7.24 -3.52
C THR A 148 -7.57 7.29 -4.80
N PHE A 149 -6.24 7.29 -4.68
CA PHE A 149 -5.34 7.32 -5.83
C PHE A 149 -5.50 6.08 -6.71
N ILE A 150 -5.67 4.91 -6.12
CA ILE A 150 -5.95 3.66 -6.86
C ILE A 150 -7.32 3.74 -7.55
N GLY A 151 -8.35 4.22 -6.87
CA GLY A 151 -9.67 4.43 -7.47
C GLY A 151 -9.63 5.34 -8.69
N LEU A 152 -8.83 6.42 -8.64
CA LEU A 152 -8.61 7.30 -9.78
C LEU A 152 -7.89 6.57 -10.92
N ILE A 153 -6.75 5.92 -10.66
CA ILE A 153 -5.96 5.25 -11.71
C ILE A 153 -6.80 4.20 -12.44
N PHE A 154 -7.42 3.28 -11.69
CA PHE A 154 -8.17 2.17 -12.27
C PHE A 154 -9.56 2.59 -12.76
N GLY A 155 -10.10 3.73 -12.30
CA GLY A 155 -11.37 4.29 -12.77
C GLY A 155 -11.26 5.09 -14.08
N ILE A 156 -10.09 5.62 -14.43
CA ILE A 156 -9.91 6.43 -15.66
C ILE A 156 -10.25 5.64 -16.93
N TYR A 157 -9.82 4.37 -17.01
CA TYR A 157 -10.07 3.53 -18.17
C TYR A 157 -11.58 3.31 -18.44
N PRO A 158 -12.38 2.76 -17.49
CA PRO A 158 -13.81 2.57 -17.69
C PRO A 158 -14.56 3.90 -17.86
N ALA A 159 -14.16 4.97 -17.16
CA ALA A 159 -14.77 6.28 -17.32
C ALA A 159 -14.58 6.83 -18.74
N ARG A 160 -13.39 6.64 -19.33
CA ARG A 160 -13.14 6.99 -20.74
C ARG A 160 -13.96 6.14 -21.69
N GLN A 161 -14.07 4.84 -21.43
CA GLN A 161 -14.90 3.94 -22.25
C GLN A 161 -16.36 4.41 -22.26
N ALA A 162 -16.95 4.68 -21.09
CA ALA A 162 -18.31 5.22 -20.96
C ALA A 162 -18.50 6.53 -21.75
N SER A 163 -17.52 7.43 -21.65
CA SER A 163 -17.54 8.72 -22.34
C SER A 163 -17.44 8.63 -23.87
N ARG A 164 -17.02 7.48 -24.42
CA ARG A 164 -16.91 7.28 -25.87
C ARG A 164 -18.09 6.55 -26.52
N LEU A 165 -19.03 6.02 -25.73
CA LEU A 165 -20.27 5.42 -26.26
C LEU A 165 -21.04 6.37 -27.18
N GLU A 166 -21.36 5.96 -28.40
CA GLU A 166 -22.15 6.77 -29.31
C GLU A 166 -23.65 6.67 -28.94
N PRO A 167 -24.40 7.80 -28.93
CA PRO A 167 -25.81 7.78 -28.55
C PRO A 167 -26.65 6.85 -29.43
N VAL A 168 -26.33 6.80 -30.73
CA VAL A 168 -27.05 5.96 -31.70
C VAL A 168 -26.86 4.49 -31.36
N GLU A 169 -25.60 4.07 -31.15
CA GLU A 169 -25.24 2.69 -30.83
C GLU A 169 -25.76 2.26 -29.44
N ALA A 170 -25.73 3.17 -28.47
CA ALA A 170 -26.24 2.94 -27.12
C ALA A 170 -27.78 2.85 -27.04
N LEU A 171 -28.50 3.46 -27.99
CA LEU A 171 -29.96 3.40 -28.07
C LEU A 171 -30.45 2.25 -28.97
N SER A 172 -29.61 1.78 -29.90
CA SER A 172 -29.86 0.60 -30.74
C SER A 172 -29.43 -0.72 -30.09
N TYR A 173 -28.86 -0.68 -28.87
CA TYR A 173 -28.51 -1.86 -28.08
C TYR A 173 -29.78 -2.47 -27.43
N GLU A 174 -30.77 -2.75 -28.29
CA GLU A 174 -31.94 -3.65 -28.24
C GLU A 174 -32.82 -3.38 -29.48
#